data_AF-A0AAD8CDA3-F1
#
_entry.id   AF-A0AAD8CDA3-F1
#
_cell.length_a   1.000
_cell.length_b   1.000
_cell.length_c   1.000
_cell.angle_alpha   90.00
_cell.angle_beta   90.00
_cell.angle_gamma   90.00
#
_symmetry.space_group_name_H-M   'P 1'
#
loop_
_entity.id
_entity.type
_entity.pdbx_description
1 polymer ?
#
loop_
_entity_poly.entity_id
_entity_poly.type
_entity_poly.pdbx_seq_one_letter_code
_entity_poly.pdbx_strand_id
1 'polypeptide(L)'
;MDSNITKQAMNEIETRHTEIIKLENSIRELHDMFVDMAMLVESQGELVNNIEKNVMSSVDYVERAKEETKKAVSLKGKSRRKMLFIGICLAVTLAILLISLAATLS
;
A
#
# COMPACT_ATOMS: atom_id res chain seq x y z
N MET A 1 34.30 33.67 62.83
CA MET A 1 33.30 34.10 61.82
C MET A 1 33.53 33.37 60.50
N ASP A 2 34.77 33.31 60.02
CA ASP A 2 35.15 32.72 58.72
C ASP A 2 34.83 31.24 58.56
N SER A 3 34.98 30.43 59.62
CA SER A 3 34.70 28.98 59.56
C SER A 3 33.22 28.64 59.29
N ASN A 4 32.28 29.50 59.71
CA ASN A 4 30.85 29.31 59.40
C ASN A 4 30.54 29.70 57.95
N ILE A 5 31.18 30.76 57.43
CA ILE A 5 31.01 31.21 56.05
C ILE A 5 31.53 30.15 55.07
N THR A 6 32.70 29.54 55.34
CA THR A 6 33.24 28.46 54.50
C THR A 6 32.37 27.20 54.51
N LYS A 7 31.79 26.83 55.67
CA LYS A 7 30.86 25.69 55.78
C LYS A 7 29.57 25.93 55.01
N GLN A 8 29.04 27.16 55.07
CA GLN A 8 27.83 27.53 54.33
C GLN A 8 28.08 27.53 52.81
N ALA A 9 29.22 28.08 52.36
CA ALA A 9 29.61 28.03 50.95
C ALA A 9 29.84 26.59 50.45
N MET A 10 30.43 25.70 51.27
CA MET A 10 30.56 24.28 50.92
C MET A 10 29.21 23.59 50.78
N ASN A 11 28.27 23.85 51.69
CA ASN A 11 26.94 23.24 51.66
C ASN A 11 26.13 23.70 50.42
N GLU A 12 26.25 24.97 50.03
CA GLU A 12 25.67 25.47 48.78
C GLU A 12 26.31 24.84 47.53
N ILE A 13 27.62 24.61 47.54
CA ILE A 13 28.32 23.93 46.43
C ILE A 13 27.89 22.47 46.33
N GLU A 14 27.78 21.76 47.46
CA GLU A 14 27.36 20.36 47.52
C GLU A 14 25.89 20.19 47.09
N THR A 15 25.03 21.13 47.48
CA THR A 15 23.63 21.16 47.04
C THR A 15 23.53 21.34 45.53
N ARG A 16 24.23 22.34 44.96
CA ARG A 16 24.27 22.55 43.50
C ARG A 16 24.86 21.36 42.75
N HIS A 17 25.90 20.74 43.28
CA HIS A 17 26.47 19.54 42.68
C HIS A 17 25.46 18.39 42.62
N THR A 18 24.70 18.20 43.69
CA THR A 18 23.62 17.20 43.74
C THR A 18 22.52 17.49 42.72
N GLU A 19 22.15 18.75 42.54
CA GLU A 19 21.20 19.17 41.50
C GLU A 19 21.74 18.93 40.08
N ILE A 20 23.02 19.22 39.85
CA ILE A 20 23.69 18.96 38.56
C ILE A 20 23.71 17.45 38.25
N ILE A 21 24.02 16.59 39.22
CA ILE A 21 23.97 15.13 39.03
C ILE A 21 22.55 14.67 38.69
N LYS A 22 21.53 15.22 39.35
CA LYS A 22 20.14 14.89 39.02
C LYS A 22 19.80 15.30 37.58
N LEU A 23 20.23 16.47 37.14
CA LEU A 23 20.04 16.93 35.77
C LEU A 23 20.77 16.04 34.75
N GLU A 24 22.02 15.67 35.03
CA GLU A 24 22.80 14.74 34.18
C GLU A 24 22.06 13.42 33.99
N ASN A 25 21.53 12.84 35.08
CA ASN A 25 20.77 11.59 35.02
C ASN A 25 19.52 11.72 34.16
N SER A 26 18.77 12.82 34.29
CA SER A 26 17.60 13.09 33.43
C SER A 26 17.98 13.27 31.96
N ILE A 27 19.13 13.87 31.67
CA ILE A 27 19.63 14.02 30.29
C ILE A 27 20.05 12.67 29.71
N ARG A 28 20.71 11.80 30.50
CA ARG A 28 21.02 10.43 30.07
C ARG A 28 19.76 9.64 29.73
N GLU A 29 18.75 9.70 30.59
CA GLU A 29 17.48 9.01 30.34
C GLU A 29 16.79 9.51 29.07
N LEU A 30 16.81 10.83 28.82
CA LEU A 30 16.30 11.41 27.58
C LEU A 30 17.09 10.94 26.35
N HIS A 31 18.42 10.91 26.45
CA HIS A 31 19.28 10.41 25.37
C HIS A 31 18.97 8.94 25.05
N ASP A 32 18.82 8.09 26.07
CA ASP A 32 18.53 6.67 25.88
C ASP A 32 17.16 6.50 25.20
N MET A 33 16.15 7.29 25.57
CA MET A 33 14.87 7.30 24.85
C MET A 33 15.00 7.72 23.37
N PHE A 34 15.88 8.67 23.04
CA PHE A 34 16.14 9.05 21.64
C PHE A 34 16.84 7.94 20.85
N VAL A 35 17.77 7.23 21.47
CA VAL A 35 18.46 6.09 20.86
C VAL A 35 17.49 4.94 20.62
N ASP A 36 16.63 4.62 21.59
CA ASP A 36 15.59 3.60 21.45
C ASP A 36 14.58 3.96 20.36
N MET A 37 14.18 5.23 20.27
CA MET A 37 13.31 5.70 19.19
C MET A 37 13.96 5.54 17.81
N ALA A 38 15.25 5.85 17.68
CA ALA A 38 15.98 5.66 16.42
C ALA A 38 16.03 4.18 16.01
N MET A 39 16.32 3.27 16.95
CA MET A 39 16.32 1.82 16.70
C MET A 39 14.93 1.30 16.30
N LEU A 40 13.86 1.76 16.95
CA LEU A 40 12.48 1.37 16.62
C LEU A 40 12.06 1.86 15.23
N VAL A 41 12.47 3.07 14.81
CA VAL A 41 12.18 3.60 13.48
C VAL A 41 12.94 2.82 12.40
N GLU A 42 14.22 2.51 12.64
CA GLU A 42 15.03 1.72 11.72
C GLU A 42 14.45 0.31 11.53
N SER A 43 14.05 -0.34 12.63
CA SER A 43 13.39 -1.66 12.60
C SER A 43 12.05 -1.65 11.86
N GLN A 44 11.29 -0.55 11.92
CA GLN A 44 10.05 -0.38 11.17
C GLN A 44 10.26 -0.21 9.65
N GLY A 45 11.49 0.02 9.18
CA GLY A 45 11.80 0.22 7.76
C GLY A 45 11.41 -0.96 6.86
N GLU A 46 11.62 -2.20 7.30
CA GLU A 46 11.25 -3.39 6.52
C GLU A 46 9.73 -3.57 6.38
N LEU A 47 8.95 -3.20 7.40
CA LEU A 47 7.49 -3.28 7.35
C LEU A 47 6.91 -2.24 6.37
N VAL A 48 7.47 -1.02 6.36
CA VAL A 48 7.07 0.05 5.44
C VAL A 48 7.31 -0.34 3.99
N ASN A 49 8.44 -0.99 3.68
CA ASN A 49 8.75 -1.50 2.34
C ASN A 49 7.70 -2.51 1.83
N ASN A 50 7.19 -3.37 2.72
CA ASN A 50 6.13 -4.33 2.35
C ASN A 50 4.78 -3.63 2.08
N ILE A 51 4.44 -2.58 2.83
CA ILE A 51 3.25 -1.77 2.57
C ILE A 51 3.38 -1.07 1.21
N GLU A 52 4.51 -0.43 0.95
CA GLU A 52 4.78 0.24 -0.32
C GLU A 52 4.65 -0.72 -1.50
N LYS A 53 5.28 -1.90 -1.41
CA LYS A 53 5.21 -2.92 -2.45
C LYS A 53 3.78 -3.40 -2.72
N ASN A 54 2.99 -3.62 -1.66
CA ASN A 54 1.60 -4.05 -1.79
C ASN A 54 0.74 -2.95 -2.43
N VAL A 55 0.93 -1.69 -2.00
CA VAL A 55 0.22 -0.54 -2.58
C VAL A 55 0.58 -0.36 -4.06
N MET A 56 1.87 -0.41 -4.42
CA MET A 56 2.31 -0.35 -5.82
C MET A 56 1.71 -1.46 -6.67
N SER A 57 1.69 -2.70 -6.15
CA SER A 57 1.09 -3.84 -6.85
C SER A 57 -0.41 -3.64 -7.04
N SER A 58 -1.13 -3.16 -6.02
CA SER A 58 -2.56 -2.84 -6.13
C SER A 58 -2.84 -1.77 -7.18
N VAL A 59 -1.99 -0.74 -7.28
CA VAL A 59 -2.11 0.29 -8.32
C VAL A 59 -1.94 -0.31 -9.71
N ASP A 60 -0.92 -1.15 -9.95
CA ASP A 60 -0.71 -1.84 -11.24
C ASP A 60 -1.92 -2.72 -11.61
N TYR A 61 -2.44 -3.51 -10.66
CA TYR A 61 -3.62 -4.34 -10.91
C TYR A 61 -4.85 -3.52 -11.31
N VAL A 62 -5.09 -2.38 -10.64
CA VAL A 62 -6.22 -1.50 -10.95
C VAL A 62 -6.04 -0.85 -12.32
N GLU A 63 -4.83 -0.43 -12.68
CA GLU A 63 -4.53 0.15 -13.98
C GLU A 63 -4.76 -0.87 -15.12
N ARG A 64 -4.22 -2.08 -14.97
CA ARG A 64 -4.43 -3.17 -15.93
C ARG A 64 -5.90 -3.57 -16.04
N ALA A 65 -6.61 -3.67 -14.92
CA ALA A 65 -8.04 -3.96 -14.91
C ALA A 65 -8.85 -2.88 -15.63
N LYS A 66 -8.50 -1.60 -15.48
CA LYS A 66 -9.12 -0.49 -16.20
C LYS A 66 -8.92 -0.60 -17.71
N GLU A 67 -7.72 -0.97 -18.17
CA GLU A 67 -7.47 -1.18 -19.60
C GLU A 67 -8.26 -2.38 -20.15
N GLU A 68 -8.22 -3.52 -19.48
CA GLU A 68 -8.89 -4.74 -19.93
C GLU A 68 -10.42 -4.59 -19.94
N THR A 69 -10.99 -3.93 -18.93
CA THR A 69 -12.44 -3.62 -18.92
C THR A 69 -12.83 -2.67 -20.06
N LYS A 70 -12.01 -1.65 -20.36
CA LYS A 70 -12.22 -0.76 -21.51
C LYS A 70 -12.16 -1.52 -22.83
N LYS A 71 -11.17 -2.41 -23.01
CA LYS A 71 -11.07 -3.29 -24.19
C LYS A 71 -12.29 -4.18 -24.29
N ALA A 72 -12.71 -4.84 -23.22
CA ALA A 72 -13.88 -5.74 -23.20
C ALA A 72 -15.17 -5.02 -23.63
N VAL A 73 -15.40 -3.80 -23.13
CA VAL A 73 -16.56 -2.98 -23.54
C VAL A 73 -16.49 -2.64 -25.03
N SER A 74 -15.31 -2.29 -25.55
CA SER A 74 -15.15 -2.00 -26.98
C SER A 74 -15.36 -3.23 -27.89
N LEU A 75 -14.98 -4.43 -27.43
CA LEU A 75 -15.12 -5.68 -28.17
C LEU A 75 -16.56 -6.20 -28.17
N LYS A 76 -17.35 -5.94 -27.11
CA LYS A 76 -18.76 -6.35 -27.01
C LYS A 76 -19.59 -5.91 -28.23
N GLY A 77 -19.35 -4.69 -28.73
CA GLY A 77 -20.03 -4.17 -29.92
C GLY A 77 -19.73 -4.98 -31.19
N LYS A 78 -18.46 -5.32 -31.41
CA LYS A 78 -18.00 -6.09 -32.57
C LYS A 78 -18.47 -7.55 -32.49
N SER A 79 -18.44 -8.14 -31.31
CA SER A 79 -18.85 -9.54 -31.09
C SER A 79 -20.34 -9.76 -31.40
N ARG A 80 -21.21 -8.83 -30.97
CA ARG A 80 -22.65 -8.88 -31.29
C ARG A 80 -22.93 -8.90 -32.80
N ARG A 81 -22.22 -8.07 -33.58
CA ARG A 81 -22.38 -8.05 -35.05
C ARG A 81 -21.93 -9.37 -35.68
N LYS A 82 -20.79 -9.91 -35.25
CA LYS A 82 -20.30 -11.22 -35.74
C LYS A 82 -21.28 -12.35 -35.42
N MET A 83 -21.82 -12.37 -34.20
CA MET A 83 -22.83 -13.36 -33.81
C MET A 83 -24.09 -13.28 -34.68
N LEU A 84 -24.54 -12.07 -35.02
CA LEU A 84 -25.69 -11.88 -35.90
C LEU A 84 -25.42 -12.38 -37.33
N PHE A 85 -24.24 -12.09 -37.90
CA PHE A 85 -23.87 -12.63 -39.22
C PHE A 85 -23.78 -14.16 -39.24
N ILE A 86 -23.20 -14.77 -38.20
CA ILE A 86 -23.15 -16.24 -38.06
C ILE A 86 -24.57 -16.82 -38.00
N GLY A 87 -25.47 -16.19 -37.23
CA GLY A 87 -26.88 -16.61 -37.15
C GLY A 87 -27.61 -16.55 -38.49
N ILE A 88 -27.40 -15.48 -39.28
CA ILE A 88 -27.98 -15.35 -40.62
C ILE A 88 -27.44 -16.44 -41.57
N CYS A 89 -26.12 -16.66 -41.58
CA CYS A 89 -25.52 -17.71 -42.44
C CYS A 89 -26.10 -19.09 -42.14
N LEU A 90 -26.24 -19.45 -40.86
CA LEU A 90 -26.84 -20.73 -40.45
C LEU A 90 -28.30 -20.85 -40.89
N ALA A 91 -29.09 -19.79 -40.71
CA ALA A 91 -30.49 -19.78 -41.13
C ALA A 91 -30.65 -19.98 -42.65
N VAL A 92 -29.80 -19.34 -43.45
CA VAL A 92 -29.80 -19.49 -44.92
C VAL A 92 -29.44 -20.94 -45.31
N THR A 93 -28.41 -21.53 -44.69
CA THR A 93 -28.04 -22.93 -45.00
C THR A 93 -29.16 -23.92 -44.65
N LEU A 94 -29.87 -23.70 -43.54
CA LEU A 94 -31.01 -24.54 -43.16
C LEU A 94 -32.17 -24.38 -44.13
N ALA A 95 -32.48 -23.16 -44.58
CA ALA A 95 -33.54 -22.92 -45.55
C ALA A 95 -33.24 -23.63 -46.89
N ILE A 96 -32.01 -23.56 -47.38
CA ILE A 96 -31.60 -24.25 -48.62
C ILE A 96 -31.76 -25.77 -48.48
N LEU A 97 -31.33 -26.35 -47.34
CA LEU A 97 -31.48 -27.78 -47.08
C LEU A 97 -32.95 -28.19 -47.06
N LEU A 98 -33.82 -27.44 -46.38
CA LEU A 98 -35.26 -27.72 -46.35
C LEU A 98 -35.90 -27.65 -47.74
N ILE A 99 -35.55 -26.65 -48.54
CA ILE A 99 -36.05 -26.52 -49.92
C ILE A 99 -35.60 -27.70 -50.76
N SER A 100 -34.31 -28.09 -50.67
CA SER A 100 -33.79 -29.24 -51.43
C SER A 100 -34.49 -30.54 -51.04
N LEU A 101 -34.74 -30.77 -49.74
CA LEU A 101 -35.43 -31.96 -49.27
C LEU A 101 -36.90 -31.99 -49.72
N ALA A 102 -37.59 -30.85 -49.65
CA ALA A 102 -38.97 -30.72 -50.12
C ALA A 102 -39.09 -30.97 -51.63
N ALA A 103 -38.13 -30.49 -52.42
CA ALA A 103 -38.06 -30.73 -53.87
C ALA A 103 -37.74 -32.19 -54.23
N THR A 104 -37.01 -32.92 -53.38
CA THR A 104 -36.80 -34.37 -53.58
C THR A 104 -37.97 -35.24 -53.13
N LEU A 105 -38.80 -34.74 -52.21
CA LEU A 105 -39.95 -35.47 -51.67
C LEU A 105 -41.24 -35.23 -52.46
N SER A 106 -41.35 -34.08 -53.14
CA SER A 106 -42.47 -33.72 -54.04
C SER A 106 -42.25 -34.30 -55.43
#